data_AF-A0A9W4WLJ7-F1
#
_entry.id   AF-A0A9W4WLJ7-F1
#
_cell.length_a   1.000
_cell.length_b   1.000
_cell.length_c   1.000
_cell.angle_alpha   90.00
_cell.angle_beta   90.00
_cell.angle_gamma   90.00
#
_symmetry.space_group_name_H-M   'P 1'
#
loop_
_entity.id
_entity.type
_entity.pdbx_description
1 polymer ?
#
loop_
_entity_poly.entity_id
_entity_poly.type
_entity_poly.pdbx_seq_one_letter_code
_entity_poly.pdbx_strand_id
1 'polypeptide(L)'
;MLTLVGGYGLSKLYGKYYTRELLDHEISDDGTEQALISSTSLSSTAYASSSSISEKIKLRGNSSKSKKYCIIIENLIIDITTKQNQAIRFRKKYHKNLNGILKSIDEMREIICVTEAENLKKIHKILDDIEKYHKYKDVNLPKNKSHIKELEKQLMQEEAYLDTELRVLQADLGMLMWKYEELDNYALKEWEYSQSEIQQLRARLMKEATRFSKLKESKYYY
;
A
#
# COMPACT_ATOMS: atom_id res chain seq x y z
N MET A 1 -20.46 42.04 26.03
CA MET A 1 -20.55 41.79 24.58
C MET A 1 -19.32 41.00 24.18
N LEU A 2 -19.43 39.67 24.22
CA LEU A 2 -18.37 38.73 23.83
C LEU A 2 -18.80 38.14 22.48
N THR A 3 -18.05 38.50 21.43
CA THR A 3 -18.22 38.00 20.07
C THR A 3 -17.88 36.51 20.03
N LEU A 4 -18.91 35.69 19.89
CA LEU A 4 -18.86 34.29 19.53
C LEU A 4 -18.35 34.19 18.09
N VAL A 5 -17.07 33.87 17.90
CA VAL A 5 -16.53 33.53 16.57
C VAL A 5 -16.86 32.06 16.33
N GLY A 6 -17.73 31.83 15.36
CA GLY A 6 -18.43 30.57 15.15
C GLY A 6 -17.55 29.39 14.73
N GLY A 7 -17.74 28.26 15.41
CA GLY A 7 -17.45 26.93 14.90
C GLY A 7 -18.63 26.42 14.09
N TYR A 8 -18.80 26.92 12.86
CA TYR A 8 -19.71 26.35 11.89
C TYR A 8 -18.99 25.30 11.05
N GLY A 9 -19.32 24.03 11.27
CA GLY A 9 -19.57 23.06 10.21
C GLY A 9 -18.38 22.34 9.59
N LEU A 10 -17.90 21.27 10.24
CA LEU A 10 -17.28 20.13 9.54
C LEU A 10 -18.25 18.95 9.33
N SER A 11 -19.47 19.05 9.87
CA SER A 11 -20.54 18.05 9.74
C SER A 11 -21.19 17.97 8.34
N LYS A 12 -20.67 18.70 7.34
CA LYS A 12 -21.24 18.77 5.98
C LYS A 12 -20.41 18.11 4.88
N LEU A 13 -19.33 17.40 5.21
CA LEU A 13 -18.53 16.66 4.22
C LEU A 13 -18.96 15.20 4.01
N TYR A 14 -20.00 14.72 4.70
CA TYR A 14 -20.63 13.42 4.43
C TYR A 14 -21.72 13.49 3.34
N GLY A 15 -21.44 14.23 2.26
CA GLY A 15 -22.32 14.37 1.11
C GLY A 15 -21.73 13.71 -0.14
N LYS A 16 -22.25 12.53 -0.48
CA LYS A 16 -21.93 11.69 -1.65
C LYS A 16 -20.64 10.87 -1.54
N TYR A 17 -20.76 9.74 -0.83
CA TYR A 17 -20.08 8.53 -1.29
C TYR A 17 -20.51 8.30 -2.75
N TYR A 18 -19.62 8.66 -3.69
CA TYR A 18 -19.62 7.99 -4.98
C TYR A 18 -19.30 6.53 -4.66
N THR A 19 -20.29 5.66 -4.86
CA THR A 19 -20.07 4.28 -5.28
C THR A 19 -19.19 4.33 -6.52
N ARG A 20 -17.87 4.44 -6.32
CA ARG A 20 -16.93 3.97 -7.30
C ARG A 20 -16.95 2.48 -7.11
N GLU A 21 -17.66 1.80 -8.00
CA GLU A 21 -17.49 0.37 -8.23
C GLU A 21 -15.99 0.11 -8.26
N LEU A 22 -15.48 -0.40 -7.14
CA LEU A 22 -14.24 -1.17 -7.13
C LEU A 22 -14.58 -2.32 -8.06
N LEU A 23 -14.16 -2.17 -9.31
CA LEU A 23 -13.96 -3.32 -10.18
C LEU A 23 -12.82 -4.10 -9.53
N ASP A 24 -13.16 -4.83 -8.48
CA ASP A 24 -12.38 -5.94 -7.98
C ASP A 24 -12.33 -6.92 -9.14
N HIS A 25 -11.33 -6.75 -10.01
CA HIS A 25 -10.68 -7.93 -10.53
C HIS A 25 -9.99 -8.58 -9.33
N GLU A 26 -10.79 -9.33 -8.56
CA GLU A 26 -10.32 -10.54 -7.90
C GLU A 26 -9.46 -11.27 -8.92
N ILE A 27 -8.14 -11.12 -8.79
CA ILE A 27 -7.25 -12.16 -9.27
C ILE A 27 -7.47 -13.27 -8.27
N SER A 28 -8.47 -14.10 -8.60
CA SER A 28 -8.82 -15.33 -7.91
C SER A 28 -7.54 -16.07 -7.54
N ASP A 29 -7.39 -16.31 -6.24
CA ASP A 29 -6.35 -17.15 -5.65
C ASP A 29 -6.78 -18.61 -5.77
N ASP A 30 -7.11 -19.06 -6.98
CA ASP A 30 -7.35 -20.47 -7.27
C ASP A 30 -6.25 -20.97 -8.21
N GLY A 31 -5.35 -21.74 -7.63
CA GLY A 31 -4.24 -22.34 -8.32
C GLY A 31 -4.71 -23.43 -9.27
N THR A 32 -5.11 -23.10 -10.49
CA THR A 32 -4.98 -24.01 -11.67
C THR A 32 -5.31 -23.28 -12.98
N GLU A 33 -4.42 -22.43 -13.47
CA GLU A 33 -4.37 -22.15 -14.91
C GLU A 33 -2.95 -22.39 -15.42
N GLN A 34 -2.68 -23.67 -15.67
CA GLN A 34 -1.68 -24.05 -16.67
C GLN A 34 -2.11 -23.39 -17.99
N ALA A 35 -1.42 -22.33 -18.38
CA ALA A 35 -1.41 -21.92 -19.78
C ALA A 35 -1.02 -23.15 -20.61
N LEU A 36 -1.98 -23.61 -21.41
CA LEU A 36 -1.92 -24.78 -22.28
C LEU A 36 -0.85 -24.53 -23.35
N ILE A 37 0.42 -24.75 -22.99
CA ILE A 37 1.48 -24.95 -23.97
C ILE A 37 1.16 -26.29 -24.61
N SER A 38 0.59 -26.23 -25.82
CA SER A 38 0.41 -27.38 -26.70
C SER A 38 1.76 -28.07 -26.89
N SER A 39 1.97 -29.10 -26.09
CA SER A 39 3.12 -29.98 -26.13
C SER A 39 2.72 -31.19 -26.96
N THR A 40 3.04 -31.15 -28.25
CA THR A 40 3.18 -32.38 -29.02
C THR A 40 4.39 -33.14 -28.50
N SER A 41 4.11 -34.08 -27.59
CA SER A 41 4.68 -35.41 -27.44
C SER A 41 6.18 -35.57 -27.71
N LEU A 42 6.95 -35.86 -26.65
CA LEU A 42 7.77 -37.08 -26.56
C LEU A 42 7.86 -37.46 -25.06
N SER A 43 7.50 -38.70 -24.77
CA SER A 43 7.23 -39.28 -23.45
C SER A 43 8.48 -39.58 -22.62
N SER A 44 8.34 -39.39 -21.29
CA SER A 44 8.75 -40.23 -20.13
C SER A 44 10.19 -40.80 -20.07
N THR A 45 10.95 -40.73 -18.98
CA THR A 45 10.65 -41.10 -17.57
C THR A 45 11.48 -40.27 -16.58
N ALA A 46 10.89 -39.62 -15.58
CA ALA A 46 10.63 -40.11 -14.21
C ALA A 46 11.84 -40.05 -13.24
N TYR A 47 11.70 -39.17 -12.24
CA TYR A 47 12.30 -39.14 -10.89
C TYR A 47 13.70 -39.77 -10.67
N ALA A 48 14.70 -38.91 -10.45
CA ALA A 48 15.75 -39.16 -9.46
C ALA A 48 16.35 -37.85 -8.93
N SER A 49 16.56 -37.87 -7.63
CA SER A 49 17.03 -36.86 -6.69
C SER A 49 18.42 -36.28 -6.94
N SER A 50 18.60 -35.07 -6.41
CA SER A 50 19.83 -34.45 -5.90
C SER A 50 21.11 -35.31 -5.94
N SER A 51 22.03 -34.95 -6.83
CA SER A 51 23.47 -34.96 -6.55
C SER A 51 24.21 -34.23 -7.68
N SER A 52 25.04 -33.26 -7.30
CA SER A 52 26.19 -32.73 -8.02
C SER A 52 26.37 -33.16 -9.48
N ILE A 53 25.86 -32.36 -10.42
CA ILE A 53 26.37 -32.35 -11.78
C ILE A 53 26.60 -30.88 -12.18
N SER A 54 27.79 -30.39 -11.85
CA SER A 54 28.46 -29.39 -12.67
C SER A 54 28.81 -30.07 -13.99
N GLU A 55 27.81 -30.27 -14.86
CA GLU A 55 28.09 -30.61 -16.25
C GLU A 55 28.51 -29.31 -16.91
N LYS A 56 29.82 -29.05 -16.84
CA LYS A 56 30.52 -28.41 -17.94
C LYS A 56 30.10 -29.15 -19.21
N ILE A 57 29.13 -28.59 -19.92
CA ILE A 57 28.86 -28.94 -21.31
C ILE A 57 30.17 -28.65 -22.05
N LYS A 58 31.02 -29.67 -22.17
CA LYS A 58 32.16 -29.67 -23.08
C LYS A 58 31.58 -29.74 -24.49
N LEU A 59 31.21 -28.59 -25.03
CA LEU A 59 31.02 -28.38 -26.46
C LEU A 59 32.38 -28.52 -27.14
N ARG A 60 32.82 -29.77 -27.33
CA ARG A 60 33.89 -30.11 -28.26
C ARG A 60 33.26 -30.21 -29.65
N GLY A 61 33.48 -29.20 -30.48
CA GLY A 61 33.08 -29.22 -31.89
C GLY A 61 32.66 -27.85 -32.42
N ASN A 62 33.55 -27.22 -33.19
CA ASN A 62 33.35 -26.08 -34.10
C ASN A 62 32.10 -25.23 -33.83
N SER A 63 32.22 -24.18 -33.01
CA SER A 63 31.07 -23.31 -32.71
C SER A 63 30.72 -22.48 -33.95
N SER A 64 29.71 -22.90 -34.72
CA SER A 64 29.10 -22.05 -35.74
C SER A 64 28.60 -20.77 -35.06
N LYS A 65 28.74 -19.62 -35.74
CA LYS A 65 28.29 -18.31 -35.22
C LYS A 65 26.86 -18.39 -34.67
N SER A 66 26.00 -19.21 -35.30
CA SER A 66 24.62 -19.52 -34.87
C SER A 66 24.50 -19.96 -33.40
N LYS A 67 25.33 -20.89 -32.91
CA LYS A 67 25.22 -21.40 -31.51
C LYS A 67 25.48 -20.30 -30.48
N LYS A 68 26.38 -19.36 -30.78
CA LYS A 68 26.69 -18.22 -29.89
C LYS A 68 25.50 -17.24 -29.79
N TYR A 69 24.83 -16.95 -30.90
CA TYR A 69 23.66 -16.08 -30.90
C TYR A 69 22.46 -16.69 -30.16
N CYS A 70 22.23 -18.01 -30.29
CA CYS A 70 21.20 -18.70 -29.50
C CYS A 70 21.43 -18.52 -27.99
N ILE A 71 22.66 -18.75 -27.51
CA ILE A 71 23.00 -18.57 -26.09
C ILE A 71 22.78 -17.11 -25.64
N ILE A 72 23.15 -16.12 -26.45
CA ILE A 72 22.93 -14.69 -26.12
C ILE A 72 21.44 -14.38 -26.01
N ILE A 73 20.63 -14.87 -26.96
CA ILE A 73 19.18 -14.67 -26.98
C ILE A 73 18.52 -15.36 -25.77
N GLU A 74 18.89 -16.60 -25.48
CA GLU A 74 18.40 -17.36 -24.32
C GLU A 74 18.72 -16.63 -23.01
N ASN A 75 19.95 -16.16 -22.84
CA ASN A 75 20.34 -15.38 -21.66
C ASN A 75 19.51 -14.09 -21.53
N LEU A 76 19.28 -13.36 -22.63
CA LEU A 76 18.45 -12.15 -22.60
C LEU A 76 16.99 -12.44 -22.24
N ILE A 77 16.42 -13.56 -22.70
CA ILE A 77 15.07 -13.99 -22.32
C ILE A 77 15.01 -14.32 -20.83
N ILE A 78 16.02 -15.04 -20.30
CA ILE A 78 16.13 -15.36 -18.88
C ILE A 78 16.24 -14.07 -18.04
N ASP A 79 17.07 -13.12 -18.47
CA ASP A 79 17.27 -11.84 -17.78
C ASP A 79 15.98 -11.02 -17.72
N ILE A 80 15.26 -10.91 -18.86
CA ILE A 80 13.97 -10.21 -18.94
C ILE A 80 12.96 -10.85 -18.00
N THR A 81 12.82 -12.18 -18.08
CA THR A 81 11.85 -12.93 -17.27
C THR A 81 12.18 -12.79 -15.77
N THR A 82 13.45 -12.86 -15.41
CA THR A 82 13.92 -12.68 -14.04
C THR A 82 13.59 -11.28 -13.52
N LYS A 83 13.87 -10.24 -14.29
CA LYS A 83 13.57 -8.85 -13.93
C LYS A 83 12.07 -8.58 -13.82
N GLN A 84 11.26 -9.13 -14.72
CA GLN A 84 9.80 -9.07 -14.63
C GLN A 84 9.28 -9.72 -13.34
N ASN A 85 9.76 -10.92 -13.01
CA ASN A 85 9.36 -11.62 -11.79
C ASN A 85 9.80 -10.88 -10.52
N GLN A 86 11.00 -10.27 -10.54
CA GLN A 86 11.47 -9.42 -9.44
C GLN A 86 10.56 -8.20 -9.25
N ALA A 87 10.21 -7.49 -10.33
CA ALA A 87 9.31 -6.35 -10.29
C ALA A 87 7.91 -6.72 -9.78
N ILE A 88 7.36 -7.86 -10.21
CA ILE A 88 6.07 -8.37 -9.73
C ILE A 88 6.11 -8.68 -8.24
N ARG A 89 7.14 -9.42 -7.77
CA ARG A 89 7.30 -9.75 -6.35
C ARG A 89 7.44 -8.50 -5.49
N PHE A 90 8.23 -7.53 -5.95
CA PHE A 90 8.38 -6.24 -5.31
C PHE A 90 7.02 -5.54 -5.19
N ARG A 91 6.28 -5.40 -6.29
CA ARG A 91 4.95 -4.76 -6.31
C ARG A 91 3.97 -5.43 -5.34
N LYS A 92 3.92 -6.77 -5.32
CA LYS A 92 3.06 -7.52 -4.38
C LYS A 92 3.43 -7.23 -2.92
N LYS A 93 4.72 -7.20 -2.59
CA LYS A 93 5.19 -6.87 -1.23
C LYS A 93 4.80 -5.44 -0.83
N TYR A 94 4.96 -4.47 -1.72
CA TYR A 94 4.61 -3.08 -1.45
C TYR A 94 3.11 -2.88 -1.28
N HIS A 95 2.30 -3.48 -2.14
CA HIS A 95 0.85 -3.42 -2.03
C HIS A 95 0.36 -3.99 -0.68
N LYS A 96 0.96 -5.10 -0.22
CA LYS A 96 0.64 -5.66 1.10
C LYS A 96 0.99 -4.67 2.23
N ASN A 97 2.13 -4.00 2.14
CA ASN A 97 2.55 -3.02 3.13
C ASN A 97 1.67 -1.76 3.12
N LEU A 98 1.34 -1.23 1.94
CA LEU A 98 0.43 -0.09 1.77
C LEU A 98 -0.95 -0.40 2.37
N ASN A 99 -1.51 -1.58 2.08
CA ASN A 99 -2.77 -2.02 2.68
C ASN A 99 -2.69 -2.10 4.21
N GLY A 100 -1.55 -2.54 4.76
CA GLY A 100 -1.32 -2.55 6.20
C GLY A 100 -1.39 -1.15 6.80
N ILE A 101 -0.75 -0.17 6.17
CA ILE A 101 -0.78 1.23 6.63
C ILE A 101 -2.19 1.82 6.48
N LEU A 102 -2.91 1.55 5.39
CA LEU A 102 -4.30 2.00 5.22
C LEU A 102 -5.21 1.47 6.31
N LYS A 103 -5.06 0.20 6.68
CA LYS A 103 -5.81 -0.38 7.79
C LYS A 103 -5.52 0.36 9.10
N SER A 104 -4.25 0.65 9.39
CA SER A 104 -3.88 1.44 10.59
C SER A 104 -4.40 2.87 10.55
N ILE A 105 -4.49 3.49 9.36
CA ILE A 105 -5.12 4.82 9.18
C ILE A 105 -6.60 4.76 9.56
N ASP A 106 -7.33 3.75 9.09
CA ASP A 106 -8.75 3.61 9.39
C ASP A 106 -8.99 3.27 10.87
N GLU A 107 -8.17 2.39 11.46
CA GLU A 107 -8.18 2.12 12.91
C GLU A 107 -7.93 3.41 13.72
N MET A 108 -6.97 4.24 13.32
CA MET A 108 -6.67 5.51 14.01
C MET A 108 -7.81 6.53 13.88
N ARG A 109 -8.47 6.59 12.73
CA ARG A 109 -9.66 7.44 12.53
C ARG A 109 -10.80 7.02 13.44
N GLU A 110 -11.04 5.72 13.58
CA GLU A 110 -12.04 5.20 14.49
C GLU A 110 -11.72 5.57 15.94
N ILE A 111 -10.45 5.40 16.37
CA ILE A 111 -9.99 5.80 17.71
C ILE A 111 -10.29 7.28 17.96
N ILE A 112 -9.93 8.17 17.03
CA ILE A 112 -10.21 9.61 17.14
C ILE A 112 -11.71 9.86 17.34
N CYS A 113 -12.57 9.24 16.53
CA CYS A 113 -14.01 9.41 16.63
C CYS A 113 -14.57 8.91 17.97
N VAL A 114 -14.09 7.77 18.46
CA VAL A 114 -14.51 7.20 19.76
C VAL A 114 -14.06 8.11 20.90
N THR A 115 -12.80 8.52 20.92
CA THR A 115 -12.24 9.44 21.93
C THR A 115 -13.02 10.76 21.97
N GLU A 116 -13.33 11.34 20.81
CA GLU A 116 -14.14 12.55 20.73
C GLU A 116 -15.53 12.33 21.33
N ALA A 117 -16.23 11.26 20.92
CA ALA A 117 -17.57 10.96 21.41
C ALA A 117 -17.62 10.68 22.92
N GLU A 118 -16.63 9.98 23.47
CA GLU A 118 -16.58 9.64 24.90
C GLU A 118 -16.30 10.87 25.76
N ASN A 119 -15.34 11.71 25.38
CA ASN A 119 -15.02 12.92 26.14
C ASN A 119 -16.12 13.99 25.99
N LEU A 120 -16.75 14.12 24.82
CA LEU A 120 -17.92 15.00 24.66
C LEU A 120 -19.07 14.58 25.57
N LYS A 121 -19.30 13.29 25.82
CA LYS A 121 -20.31 12.84 26.81
C LYS A 121 -19.98 13.32 28.22
N LYS A 122 -18.71 13.30 28.62
CA LYS A 122 -18.28 13.79 29.94
C LYS A 122 -18.50 15.30 30.07
N ILE A 123 -18.09 16.05 29.06
CA ILE A 123 -18.28 17.51 28.98
C ILE A 123 -19.77 17.86 29.08
N HIS A 124 -20.62 17.21 28.29
CA HIS A 124 -22.08 17.44 28.35
C HIS A 124 -22.66 17.13 29.73
N LYS A 125 -22.22 16.05 30.39
CA LYS A 125 -22.68 15.72 31.73
C LYS A 125 -22.36 16.83 32.74
N ILE A 126 -21.16 17.42 32.67
CA ILE A 126 -20.77 18.54 33.53
C ILE A 126 -21.64 19.77 33.24
N LEU A 127 -21.89 20.06 31.96
CA LEU A 127 -22.77 21.15 31.54
C LEU A 127 -24.22 20.96 32.04
N ASP A 128 -24.77 19.75 31.94
CA ASP A 128 -26.10 19.41 32.46
C ASP A 128 -26.18 19.62 33.98
N ASP A 129 -25.13 19.23 34.72
CA ASP A 129 -25.05 19.44 36.15
C ASP A 129 -25.01 20.94 36.49
N ILE A 130 -24.19 21.74 35.80
CA ILE A 130 -24.15 23.20 35.93
C ILE A 130 -25.53 23.80 35.65
N GLU A 131 -26.17 23.42 34.55
CA GLU A 131 -27.49 23.91 34.16
C GLU A 131 -28.55 23.59 35.22
N LYS A 132 -28.49 22.39 35.81
CA LYS A 132 -29.39 21.97 36.89
C LYS A 132 -29.24 22.85 38.13
N TYR A 133 -28.02 23.25 38.50
CA TYR A 133 -27.81 24.19 39.59
C TYR A 133 -28.38 25.58 39.27
N HIS A 134 -28.27 26.04 38.03
CA HIS A 134 -28.84 27.33 37.61
C HIS A 134 -30.37 27.33 37.55
N LYS A 135 -31.00 26.22 37.15
CA LYS A 135 -32.46 26.13 36.99
C LYS A 135 -33.22 25.80 38.28
N TYR A 136 -32.66 24.93 39.13
CA TYR A 136 -33.43 24.29 40.20
C TYR A 136 -32.88 24.56 41.61
N LYS A 137 -31.78 25.29 41.75
CA LYS A 137 -31.18 25.63 43.04
C LYS A 137 -30.94 27.13 43.14
N ASP A 138 -30.96 27.65 44.36
CA ASP A 138 -30.56 29.03 44.60
C ASP A 138 -29.04 29.14 44.42
N VAL A 139 -28.64 29.78 43.32
CA VAL A 139 -27.25 29.95 42.89
C VAL A 139 -26.47 30.87 43.85
N ASN A 140 -27.15 31.74 44.58
CA ASN A 140 -26.52 32.70 45.48
C ASN A 140 -26.10 32.08 46.82
N LEU A 141 -26.59 30.87 47.13
CA LEU A 141 -26.14 30.11 48.29
C LEU A 141 -24.64 29.81 48.14
N PRO A 142 -23.79 30.18 49.13
CA PRO A 142 -22.33 30.06 49.01
C PRO A 142 -21.84 28.66 48.63
N LYS A 143 -22.51 27.62 49.14
CA LYS A 143 -22.21 26.22 48.82
C LYS A 143 -22.47 25.89 47.35
N ASN A 144 -23.60 26.32 46.80
CA ASN A 144 -23.94 26.08 45.38
C ASN A 144 -23.01 26.88 44.46
N LYS A 145 -22.73 28.14 44.81
CA LYS A 145 -21.78 28.98 44.06
C LYS A 145 -20.37 28.39 44.02
N SER A 146 -19.88 27.86 45.14
CA SER A 146 -18.57 27.20 45.20
C SER A 146 -18.54 25.95 44.33
N HIS A 147 -19.61 25.14 44.36
CA HIS A 147 -19.67 23.91 43.59
C HIS A 147 -19.80 24.15 42.08
N ILE A 148 -20.58 25.16 41.65
CA ILE A 148 -20.64 25.56 40.23
C ILE A 148 -19.24 25.95 39.74
N LYS A 149 -18.48 26.75 40.50
CA LYS A 149 -17.09 27.09 40.13
C LYS A 149 -16.17 25.87 40.01
N GLU A 150 -16.40 24.86 40.84
CA GLU A 150 -15.65 23.61 40.75
C GLU A 150 -16.00 22.81 39.50
N LEU A 151 -17.29 22.73 39.15
CA LEU A 151 -17.75 22.14 37.89
C LEU A 151 -17.22 22.89 36.68
N GLU A 152 -17.23 24.23 36.68
CA GLU A 152 -16.64 25.05 35.62
C GLU A 152 -15.14 24.79 35.46
N LYS A 153 -14.42 24.63 36.58
CA LYS A 153 -13.00 24.26 36.55
C LYS A 153 -12.79 22.87 35.95
N GLN A 154 -13.62 21.89 36.35
CA GLN A 154 -13.57 20.53 35.79
C GLN A 154 -13.88 20.53 34.29
N LEU A 155 -14.88 21.30 33.85
CA LEU A 155 -15.21 21.49 32.44
C LEU A 155 -14.00 21.95 31.63
N MET A 156 -13.34 23.03 32.08
CA MET A 156 -12.15 23.56 31.42
C MET A 156 -11.00 22.55 31.36
N GLN A 157 -10.87 21.70 32.39
CA GLN A 157 -9.84 20.65 32.43
C GLN A 157 -10.15 19.52 31.44
N GLU A 158 -11.40 19.06 31.37
CA GLU A 158 -11.82 18.02 30.43
C GLU A 158 -11.75 18.51 28.97
N GLU A 159 -12.11 19.76 28.70
CA GLU A 159 -11.95 20.37 27.37
C GLU A 159 -10.47 20.46 26.95
N ALA A 160 -9.60 20.92 27.85
CA ALA A 160 -8.16 21.00 27.58
C ALA A 160 -7.53 19.61 27.39
N TYR A 161 -7.99 18.62 28.16
CA TYR A 161 -7.58 17.23 28.01
C TYR A 161 -7.97 16.69 26.63
N LEU A 162 -9.24 16.86 26.23
CA LEU A 162 -9.74 16.43 24.92
C LEU A 162 -8.96 17.08 23.76
N ASP A 163 -8.74 18.40 23.82
CA ASP A 163 -7.96 19.09 22.78
C ASP A 163 -6.53 18.54 22.68
N THR A 164 -5.89 18.27 23.82
CA THR A 164 -4.54 17.71 23.85
C THR A 164 -4.52 16.29 23.27
N GLU A 165 -5.45 15.44 23.69
CA GLU A 165 -5.55 14.05 23.24
C GLU A 165 -5.83 13.96 21.73
N LEU A 166 -6.77 14.75 21.22
CA LEU A 166 -7.07 14.81 19.79
C LEU A 166 -5.88 15.31 18.98
N ARG A 167 -5.11 16.29 19.46
CA ARG A 167 -3.90 16.76 18.77
C ARG A 167 -2.85 15.66 18.62
N VAL A 168 -2.63 14.88 19.68
CA VAL A 168 -1.68 13.75 19.64
C VAL A 168 -2.15 12.70 18.64
N LEU A 169 -3.41 12.27 18.70
CA LEU A 169 -3.96 11.28 17.78
C LEU A 169 -3.96 11.78 16.32
N GLN A 170 -4.24 13.06 16.08
CA GLN A 170 -4.16 13.67 14.75
C GLN A 170 -2.73 13.74 14.22
N ALA A 171 -1.73 13.97 15.09
CA ALA A 171 -0.33 13.92 14.71
C ALA A 171 0.10 12.49 14.32
N ASP A 172 -0.31 11.48 15.10
CA ASP A 172 -0.06 10.07 14.80
C ASP A 172 -0.71 9.65 13.47
N LEU A 173 -1.96 10.07 13.24
CA LEU A 173 -2.64 9.88 11.95
C LEU A 173 -1.88 10.56 10.81
N GLY A 174 -1.40 11.79 11.02
CA GLY A 174 -0.59 12.53 10.04
C GLY A 174 0.70 11.79 9.68
N MET A 175 1.37 11.21 10.67
CA MET A 175 2.58 10.40 10.45
C MET A 175 2.28 9.12 9.66
N LEU A 176 1.15 8.45 9.91
CA LEU A 176 0.72 7.28 9.14
C LEU A 176 0.43 7.65 7.67
N MET A 177 -0.26 8.77 7.45
CA MET A 177 -0.56 9.27 6.10
C MET A 177 0.73 9.64 5.34
N TRP A 178 1.67 10.31 6.01
CA TRP A 178 2.96 10.65 5.42
C TRP A 178 3.75 9.39 5.04
N LYS A 179 3.80 8.40 5.93
CA LYS A 179 4.47 7.11 5.65
C LYS A 179 3.82 6.36 4.49
N TYR A 180 2.51 6.44 4.36
CA TYR A 180 1.79 5.86 3.21
C TYR A 180 2.26 6.51 1.91
N GLU A 181 2.26 7.85 1.85
CA GLU A 181 2.67 8.61 0.67
C GLU A 181 4.14 8.38 0.31
N GLU A 182 5.04 8.35 1.29
CA GLU A 182 6.46 8.04 1.06
C GLU A 182 6.63 6.65 0.44
N LEU A 183 5.91 5.65 0.96
CA LEU A 183 5.99 4.28 0.47
C LEU A 183 5.42 4.13 -0.94
N ASP A 184 4.32 4.84 -1.25
CA ASP A 184 3.70 4.83 -2.59
C ASP A 184 4.62 5.47 -3.64
N ASN A 185 5.21 6.63 -3.31
CA ASN A 185 6.19 7.30 -4.16
C ASN A 185 7.43 6.44 -4.43
N TYR A 186 7.94 5.76 -3.40
CA TYR A 186 9.06 4.84 -3.56
C TYR A 186 8.68 3.66 -4.47
N ALA A 187 7.49 3.08 -4.27
CA ALA A 187 7.00 1.98 -5.10
C ALA A 187 6.87 2.36 -6.58
N LEU A 188 6.36 3.56 -6.84
CA LEU A 188 6.24 4.11 -8.20
C LEU A 188 7.61 4.25 -8.87
N LYS A 189 8.58 4.83 -8.16
CA LYS A 189 9.94 5.03 -8.68
C LYS A 189 10.64 3.72 -9.02
N GLU A 190 10.56 2.72 -8.14
CA GLU A 190 11.13 1.39 -8.37
C GLU A 190 10.44 0.65 -9.53
N TRP A 191 9.12 0.86 -9.68
CA TRP A 191 8.38 0.33 -10.82
C TRP A 191 8.83 0.94 -12.14
N GLU A 192 8.95 2.26 -12.21
CA GLU A 192 9.44 2.98 -13.39
C GLU A 192 10.86 2.55 -13.77
N TYR A 193 11.74 2.42 -12.77
CA TYR A 193 13.09 1.91 -12.97
C TYR A 193 13.10 0.50 -13.57
N SER A 194 12.32 -0.41 -12.97
CA SER A 194 12.18 -1.78 -13.45
C SER A 194 11.65 -1.84 -14.88
N GLN A 195 10.66 -1.00 -15.22
CA GLN A 195 10.12 -0.90 -16.58
C GLN A 195 11.18 -0.43 -17.58
N SER A 196 11.96 0.58 -17.22
CA SER A 196 13.06 1.09 -18.06
C SER A 196 14.11 0.01 -18.33
N GLU A 197 14.55 -0.71 -17.30
CA GLU A 197 15.51 -1.82 -17.46
C GLU A 197 14.96 -2.92 -18.38
N ILE A 198 13.71 -3.34 -18.18
CA ILE A 198 13.05 -4.36 -19.00
C ILE A 198 12.95 -3.89 -20.46
N GLN A 199 12.62 -2.62 -20.71
CA GLN A 199 12.58 -2.06 -22.07
C GLN A 199 13.96 -2.06 -22.73
N GLN A 200 15.03 -1.71 -22.00
CA GLN A 200 16.40 -1.77 -22.52
C GLN A 200 16.80 -3.20 -22.87
N LEU A 201 16.46 -4.18 -22.02
CA LEU A 201 16.72 -5.60 -22.30
C LEU A 201 15.93 -6.09 -23.51
N ARG A 202 14.65 -5.70 -23.65
CA ARG A 202 13.83 -6.00 -24.83
C ARG A 202 14.40 -5.39 -26.11
N ALA A 203 14.90 -4.16 -26.05
CA ALA A 203 15.56 -3.53 -27.20
C ALA A 203 16.85 -4.26 -27.61
N ARG A 204 17.65 -4.71 -26.63
CA ARG A 204 18.83 -5.55 -26.87
C ARG A 204 18.45 -6.89 -27.49
N LEU A 205 17.43 -7.56 -26.95
CA LEU A 205 16.90 -8.82 -27.48
C LEU A 205 16.45 -8.66 -28.94
N MET A 206 15.69 -7.60 -29.25
CA MET A 206 15.23 -7.34 -30.61
C MET A 206 16.39 -7.10 -31.59
N LYS A 207 17.44 -6.38 -31.15
CA LYS A 207 18.65 -6.14 -31.94
C LYS A 207 19.40 -7.45 -32.23
N GLU A 208 19.58 -8.30 -31.24
CA GLU A 208 20.29 -9.58 -31.40
C GLU A 208 19.47 -10.61 -32.19
N ALA A 209 18.16 -10.67 -31.99
CA ALA A 209 17.26 -11.51 -32.79
C ALA A 209 17.25 -11.08 -34.27
N THR A 210 17.22 -9.77 -34.55
CA THR A 210 17.29 -9.25 -35.93
C THR A 210 18.63 -9.60 -36.58
N ARG A 211 19.74 -9.48 -35.83
CA ARG A 211 21.08 -9.87 -36.32
C ARG A 211 21.12 -11.36 -36.64
N PHE A 212 20.59 -12.20 -35.77
CA PHE A 212 20.51 -13.65 -35.97
C PHE A 212 19.71 -14.02 -37.22
N SER A 213 18.54 -13.40 -37.44
CA SER A 213 17.71 -13.63 -38.64
C SER A 213 18.45 -13.28 -39.94
N LYS A 214 19.08 -12.10 -40.01
CA LYS A 214 19.88 -11.67 -41.17
C LYS A 214 21.06 -12.60 -41.45
N LEU A 215 21.67 -13.11 -40.38
CA LEU A 215 22.75 -14.08 -40.45
C LEU A 215 22.26 -15.39 -41.08
N LYS A 216 21.08 -15.89 -40.66
CA LYS A 216 20.42 -17.09 -41.21
C LYS A 216 20.05 -16.97 -42.68
N GLU A 217 19.70 -15.77 -43.14
CA GLU A 217 19.38 -15.48 -44.55
C GLU A 217 20.62 -15.40 -45.46
N SER A 218 21.83 -15.21 -44.91
CA SER A 218 23.07 -15.18 -45.69
C SER A 218 23.54 -16.60 -46.06
N LYS A 219 24.00 -16.81 -47.30
CA LYS A 219 24.48 -18.12 -47.86
C LYS A 219 25.66 -18.79 -47.10
N TYR A 220 26.12 -18.23 -45.99
CA TYR A 220 27.25 -18.72 -45.19
C TYR A 220 26.83 -19.40 -43.87
N TYR A 221 25.61 -19.98 -43.83
CA TYR A 221 24.99 -20.48 -42.59
C TYR A 221 25.23 -21.96 -42.25
N TYR A 222 26.16 -22.61 -42.95
CA TYR A 222 26.66 -23.95 -42.62
C TYR A 222 28.17 -23.93 -42.49
#